data_AF-A0A3D0V6G8-F1
#
_entry.id   AF-A0A3D0V6G8-F1
#
_cell.length_a   1.000
_cell.length_b   1.000
_cell.length_c   1.000
_cell.angle_alpha   90.00
_cell.angle_beta   90.00
_cell.angle_gamma   90.00
#
_symmetry.space_group_name_H-M   'P 1'
#
loop_
_entity.id
_entity.type
_entity.pdbx_description
1 polymer ?
#
loop_
_entity_poly.entity_id
_entity_poly.type
_entity_poly.pdbx_seq_one_letter_code
_entity_poly.pdbx_strand_id
1 'polypeptide(L)'
;MGAERHIKRLKWLLYSKNKQTSDKGRITQSDIEYAGSVPLEELVDVQLRTGGKTLFGLCPFHEERSPSFHIYPEQNRWHCFGCGESGDSITFIQLRQGLGFIEAVKYLTGLSV
;
A
#
# COMPACT_ATOMS: atom_id res chain seq x y z
N MET A 1 -19.92 11.54 2.78
CA MET A 1 -18.67 10.79 2.55
C MET A 1 -17.51 11.30 3.44
N GLY A 2 -17.69 11.36 4.78
CA GLY A 2 -16.70 11.97 5.68
C GLY A 2 -16.38 11.18 6.96
N ALA A 3 -17.21 10.20 7.34
CA ALA A 3 -17.04 9.44 8.59
C ALA A 3 -16.06 8.26 8.46
N GLU A 4 -15.97 7.62 7.29
CA GLU A 4 -15.16 6.40 7.11
C GLU A 4 -13.65 6.66 7.16
N ARG A 5 -13.19 7.81 6.66
CA ARG A 5 -11.77 8.21 6.75
C ARG A 5 -11.31 8.42 8.19
N HIS A 6 -12.21 8.85 9.08
CA HIS A 6 -11.91 9.03 10.51
C HIS A 6 -11.84 7.69 11.26
N ILE A 7 -12.70 6.72 10.95
CA ILE A 7 -12.71 5.41 11.63
C ILE A 7 -11.44 4.61 11.30
N LYS A 8 -10.93 4.69 10.06
CA LYS A 8 -9.69 3.99 9.67
C LYS A 8 -8.44 4.54 10.37
N ARG A 9 -8.32 5.87 10.48
CA ARG A 9 -7.25 6.52 11.27
C ARG A 9 -7.32 6.13 12.76
N LEU A 10 -8.52 5.96 13.30
CA LEU A 10 -8.71 5.48 14.67
C LEU A 10 -8.30 4.02 14.82
N LYS A 11 -8.66 3.13 13.89
CA LYS A 11 -8.18 1.74 13.88
C LYS A 11 -6.65 1.66 13.82
N TRP A 12 -6.01 2.51 12.99
CA TRP A 12 -4.56 2.65 12.90
C TRP A 12 -3.95 3.10 14.23
N LEU A 13 -4.45 4.20 14.82
CA LEU A 13 -3.99 4.70 16.12
C LEU A 13 -4.13 3.67 17.25
N LEU A 14 -5.22 2.89 17.23
CA LEU A 14 -5.47 1.85 18.23
C LEU A 14 -4.54 0.65 18.08
N TYR A 15 -4.29 0.20 16.85
CA TYR A 15 -3.32 -0.85 16.56
C TYR A 15 -1.91 -0.43 17.00
N SER A 16 -1.47 0.78 16.65
CA SER A 16 -0.15 1.32 17.02
C SER A 16 0.03 1.49 18.53
N LYS A 17 -1.01 1.92 19.28
CA LYS A 17 -0.93 2.04 20.74
C LYS A 17 -0.81 0.69 21.46
N ASN A 18 -1.48 -0.36 20.97
CA ASN A 18 -1.49 -1.67 21.62
C ASN A 18 -0.20 -2.48 21.42
N LYS A 19 0.56 -2.24 20.34
CA LYS A 19 1.74 -3.04 19.99
C LYS A 19 3.06 -2.58 20.62
N GLN A 20 3.12 -1.34 21.11
CA GLN A 20 4.33 -0.70 21.64
C GLN A 20 4.95 -1.38 22.88
N THR A 21 4.31 -2.38 23.49
CA THR A 21 4.72 -2.90 24.81
C THR A 21 5.41 -4.27 24.82
N SER A 22 5.45 -5.06 23.74
CA SER A 22 5.97 -6.45 23.81
C SER A 22 7.07 -6.86 22.82
N ASP A 23 7.31 -6.15 21.73
CA ASP A 23 8.28 -6.59 20.71
C ASP A 23 8.99 -5.40 20.03
N LYS A 24 10.12 -4.97 20.60
CA LYS A 24 10.90 -3.86 20.05
C LYS A 24 11.67 -4.31 18.81
N GLY A 25 11.02 -4.21 17.65
CA GLY A 25 11.68 -4.13 16.34
C GLY A 25 11.60 -5.35 15.44
N ARG A 26 11.05 -6.48 15.89
CA ARG A 26 10.73 -7.61 15.01
C ARG A 26 9.37 -7.41 14.35
N ILE A 27 9.26 -7.88 13.12
CA ILE A 27 7.97 -8.03 12.42
C ILE A 27 7.49 -9.47 12.60
N THR A 28 6.20 -9.65 12.79
CA THR A 28 5.52 -10.94 12.90
C THR A 28 4.89 -11.32 11.57
N GLN A 29 4.49 -12.59 11.42
CA GLN A 29 3.74 -13.04 10.25
C GLN A 29 2.44 -12.25 10.05
N SER A 30 1.73 -11.93 11.15
CA SER A 30 0.52 -11.12 11.10
C SER A 30 0.78 -9.67 10.63
N ASP A 31 2.00 -9.16 10.82
CA ASP A 31 2.36 -7.83 10.32
C ASP A 31 2.55 -7.83 8.82
N ILE A 32 3.15 -8.90 8.29
CA ILE A 32 3.33 -9.10 6.86
C ILE A 32 1.96 -9.26 6.20
N GLU A 33 1.09 -10.08 6.79
CA GLU A 33 -0.29 -10.27 6.30
C GLU A 33 -1.09 -8.97 6.32
N TYR A 34 -1.00 -8.20 7.41
CA TYR A 34 -1.66 -6.90 7.48
C TYR A 34 -1.12 -5.93 6.43
N ALA A 35 0.21 -5.80 6.31
CA ALA A 35 0.84 -4.92 5.35
C ALA A 35 0.45 -5.27 3.91
N GLY A 36 0.41 -6.55 3.56
CA GLY A 36 -0.04 -7.03 2.25
C GLY A 36 -1.54 -6.84 2.00
N SER A 37 -2.35 -6.67 3.04
CA SER A 37 -3.81 -6.44 2.95
C SER A 37 -4.21 -4.97 2.85
N VAL A 38 -3.28 -4.02 3.04
CA VAL A 38 -3.58 -2.59 2.92
C VAL A 38 -4.05 -2.32 1.49
N PRO A 39 -5.24 -1.73 1.26
CA PRO A 39 -5.75 -1.54 -0.10
C PRO A 39 -4.83 -0.63 -0.92
N LEU A 40 -4.42 -1.09 -2.11
CA LEU A 40 -3.53 -0.34 -3.00
C LEU A 40 -4.08 1.04 -3.39
N GLU A 41 -5.40 1.18 -3.48
CA GLU A 41 -6.06 2.45 -3.79
C GLU A 41 -5.81 3.52 -2.73
N GLU A 42 -5.51 3.13 -1.49
CA GLU A 42 -5.19 4.04 -0.39
C GLU A 42 -3.73 4.48 -0.42
N LEU A 43 -2.86 3.74 -1.11
CA LEU A 43 -1.42 4.00 -1.19
C LEU A 43 -1.04 4.83 -2.42
N VAL A 44 -1.86 4.78 -3.46
CA VAL A 44 -1.61 5.42 -4.74
C VAL A 44 -2.01 6.90 -4.70
N ASP A 45 -1.08 7.77 -5.09
CA ASP A 45 -1.23 9.23 -5.10
C ASP A 45 -1.54 9.82 -6.49
N VAL A 46 -1.58 8.97 -7.52
CA VAL A 46 -1.98 9.38 -8.87
C VAL A 46 -3.49 9.31 -9.06
N GLN A 47 -4.00 10.10 -10.01
CA GLN A 47 -5.41 10.03 -10.37
C GLN A 47 -5.73 8.70 -11.08
N LEU A 48 -6.65 7.95 -10.51
CA LEU A 48 -7.14 6.68 -11.06
C LEU A 48 -8.48 6.86 -11.77
N ARG A 49 -8.71 6.05 -12.80
CA ARG A 49 -9.99 5.88 -13.51
C ARG A 49 -10.47 4.45 -13.37
N THR A 50 -11.78 4.24 -13.40
CA THR A 50 -12.38 2.90 -13.34
C THR A 50 -12.50 2.28 -14.73
N GLY A 51 -12.15 0.99 -14.85
CA GLY A 51 -12.23 0.18 -16.06
C GLY A 51 -12.89 -1.16 -15.75
N GLY A 52 -14.22 -1.17 -15.56
CA GLY A 52 -14.92 -2.35 -15.06
C GLY A 52 -14.51 -2.65 -13.62
N LYS A 53 -13.85 -3.79 -13.38
CA LYS A 53 -13.35 -4.19 -12.06
C LYS A 53 -11.94 -3.68 -11.74
N THR A 54 -11.25 -3.05 -12.69
CA THR A 54 -9.88 -2.56 -12.51
C THR A 54 -9.88 -1.05 -12.32
N LEU A 55 -8.79 -0.56 -11.75
CA LEU A 55 -8.46 0.86 -11.74
C LEU A 55 -7.20 1.06 -12.58
N PHE A 56 -7.10 2.18 -13.27
CA PHE A 56 -5.92 2.48 -14.07
C PHE A 56 -5.56 3.97 -14.07
N GLY A 57 -4.28 4.27 -14.25
CA GLY A 57 -3.72 5.63 -14.21
C GLY A 57 -2.30 5.69 -14.78
N LEU A 58 -1.65 6.84 -14.63
CA LEU A 58 -0.24 7.00 -14.96
C LEU A 58 0.62 6.27 -13.92
N CYS A 59 1.71 5.67 -14.37
CA CYS A 59 2.62 4.95 -13.50
C CYS A 59 3.36 5.89 -12.55
N PRO A 60 3.38 5.60 -11.24
CA PRO A 60 4.13 6.39 -10.27
C PRO A 60 5.63 6.04 -10.25
N PHE A 61 6.08 5.10 -11.09
CA PHE A 61 7.46 4.57 -11.10
C PHE A 61 8.24 4.92 -12.36
N HIS A 62 7.59 5.44 -13.41
CA HIS A 62 8.27 5.92 -14.61
C HIS A 62 7.46 7.04 -15.28
N GLU A 63 8.13 7.87 -16.05
CA GLU A 63 7.48 8.97 -16.77
C GLU A 63 6.80 8.46 -18.05
N GLU A 64 5.49 8.72 -18.17
CA GLU A 64 4.71 8.34 -19.35
C GLU A 64 3.56 9.33 -19.61
N ARG A 65 3.02 9.29 -20.83
CA ARG A 65 1.87 10.14 -21.25
C ARG A 65 0.55 9.39 -21.31
N SER A 66 0.60 8.08 -21.43
CA SER A 66 -0.57 7.20 -21.56
C SER A 66 -0.69 6.36 -20.29
N PRO A 67 -1.88 6.18 -19.71
CA PRO A 67 -2.05 5.33 -18.54
C PRO A 67 -1.62 3.88 -18.81
N SER A 68 -0.61 3.37 -18.09
CA SER A 68 -0.23 1.95 -18.16
C SER A 68 -0.27 1.24 -16.81
N PHE A 69 -0.44 1.98 -15.71
CA PHE A 69 -0.54 1.43 -14.36
C PHE A 69 -1.95 0.96 -14.05
N HIS A 70 -2.08 -0.32 -13.71
CA HIS A 70 -3.35 -0.98 -13.41
C HIS A 70 -3.32 -1.53 -11.98
N ILE A 71 -4.43 -1.33 -11.26
CA ILE A 71 -4.71 -1.95 -9.98
C ILE A 71 -5.87 -2.92 -10.19
N TYR A 72 -5.75 -4.07 -9.55
CA TYR A 72 -6.78 -5.10 -9.48
C TYR A 72 -7.24 -5.21 -8.01
N PRO A 73 -8.27 -4.43 -7.61
CA PRO A 73 -8.75 -4.33 -6.22
C PRO A 73 -9.07 -5.67 -5.57
N GLU A 74 -9.74 -6.57 -6.28
CA GLU A 74 -10.15 -7.88 -5.75
C GLU A 74 -8.96 -8.75 -5.34
N GLN A 75 -7.81 -8.59 -6.01
CA GLN A 75 -6.58 -9.32 -5.72
C GLN A 75 -5.61 -8.53 -4.84
N ASN A 76 -5.87 -7.24 -4.62
CA ASN A 76 -4.92 -6.27 -4.05
C ASN A 76 -3.54 -6.32 -4.73
N ARG A 77 -3.54 -6.34 -6.07
CA ARG A 77 -2.33 -6.38 -6.91
C ARG A 77 -2.31 -5.23 -7.90
N TRP A 78 -1.10 -4.86 -8.33
CA TRP A 78 -0.91 -3.90 -9.41
C TRP A 78 0.12 -4.40 -10.43
N HIS A 79 0.00 -3.86 -11.65
CA HIS A 79 0.97 -4.05 -12.72
C HIS A 79 1.01 -2.81 -13.61
N CYS A 80 2.21 -2.42 -14.03
CA CYS A 80 2.41 -1.38 -15.03
C CYS A 80 2.85 -2.02 -16.34
N PHE A 81 2.01 -1.91 -17.37
CA PHE A 81 2.31 -2.45 -18.70
C PHE A 81 3.35 -1.63 -19.47
N GLY A 82 3.71 -0.42 -19.00
CA GLY A 82 4.72 0.44 -19.61
C GLY A 82 6.14 0.09 -19.19
N CYS A 83 6.39 -0.07 -17.88
CA CYS A 83 7.72 -0.40 -17.34
C CYS A 83 7.88 -1.86 -16.87
N GLY A 84 6.79 -2.65 -16.82
CA GLY A 84 6.81 -4.05 -16.41
C GLY A 84 6.77 -4.28 -14.90
N GLU A 85 6.92 -3.23 -14.09
CA GLU A 85 6.85 -3.31 -12.63
C GLU A 85 5.49 -3.84 -12.15
N SER A 86 5.50 -4.64 -11.09
CA SER A 86 4.29 -5.23 -10.52
C SER A 86 4.48 -5.64 -9.07
N GLY A 87 3.38 -5.81 -8.35
CA GLY A 87 3.46 -6.24 -6.97
C GLY A 87 2.17 -6.14 -6.21
N ASP A 88 2.31 -6.18 -4.89
CA ASP A 88 1.29 -5.92 -3.89
C ASP A 88 1.57 -4.58 -3.18
N SER A 89 0.87 -4.33 -2.07
CA SER A 89 1.03 -3.13 -1.25
C SER A 89 2.42 -2.97 -0.65
N ILE A 90 3.07 -4.07 -0.27
CA ILE A 90 4.42 -4.03 0.29
C ILE A 90 5.39 -3.62 -0.81
N THR A 91 5.33 -4.30 -1.96
CA THR A 91 6.17 -4.00 -3.14
C THR A 91 5.99 -2.56 -3.60
N PHE A 92 4.75 -2.06 -3.61
CA PHE A 92 4.44 -0.69 -3.96
C PHE A 92 5.18 0.31 -3.05
N ILE A 93 5.15 0.12 -1.73
CA ILE A 93 5.85 0.98 -0.78
C ILE A 93 7.37 0.83 -0.89
N GLN A 94 7.90 -0.38 -1.08
CA GLN A 94 9.32 -0.59 -1.31
C GLN A 94 9.81 0.27 -2.48
N LEU A 95 9.09 0.26 -3.61
CA LEU A 95 9.46 1.03 -4.80
C LEU A 95 9.22 2.52 -4.63
N ARG A 96 8.09 2.95 -4.05
CA ARG A 96 7.78 4.38 -3.88
C ARG A 96 8.72 5.09 -2.92
N GLN A 97 9.13 4.40 -1.85
CA GLN A 97 9.92 4.99 -0.77
C GLN A 97 11.38 4.55 -0.75
N GLY A 98 11.80 3.66 -1.66
CA GLY A 98 13.16 3.11 -1.67
C GLY A 98 13.48 2.27 -0.43
N LEU A 99 12.48 1.56 0.11
CA LEU A 99 12.59 0.82 1.37
C LEU A 99 12.86 -0.66 1.13
N GLY A 100 13.60 -1.28 2.07
CA GLY A 100 13.67 -2.73 2.19
C GLY A 100 12.33 -3.32 2.64
N PHE A 101 12.17 -4.64 2.46
CA PHE A 101 10.92 -5.35 2.80
C PHE A 101 10.46 -5.11 4.25
N ILE A 102 11.38 -5.24 5.21
CA ILE A 102 11.07 -5.05 6.64
C ILE A 102 10.61 -3.62 6.93
N GLU A 103 11.26 -2.63 6.31
CA GLU A 103 10.95 -1.22 6.49
C GLU A 103 9.59 -0.87 5.86
N ALA A 104 9.28 -1.44 4.69
CA ALA A 104 7.97 -1.28 4.06
C ALA A 104 6.83 -1.89 4.91
N VAL A 105 7.05 -3.08 5.49
CA VAL A 105 6.10 -3.68 6.44
C VAL A 105 5.91 -2.80 7.67
N LYS A 106 7.00 -2.25 8.24
CA LYS A 106 6.94 -1.30 9.36
C LYS A 106 6.16 -0.04 9.01
N TYR A 107 6.42 0.52 7.83
CA TYR A 107 5.73 1.69 7.30
C TYR A 107 4.22 1.46 7.21
N LEU A 108 3.80 0.35 6.61
CA LEU A 108 2.39 -0.01 6.42
C LEU A 108 1.66 -0.34 7.74
N THR A 109 2.38 -0.87 8.72
CA THR A 109 1.84 -1.22 10.06
C THR A 109 1.89 -0.06 11.05
N GLY A 110 2.45 1.09 10.68
CA GLY A 110 2.63 2.24 11.57
C GLY A 110 3.62 1.98 12.70
N LEU A 111 4.55 1.03 12.51
CA LEU A 111 5.72 0.89 13.36
C LEU A 111 6.72 1.98 13.01
N SER A 112 7.41 2.55 14.00
CA SER A 112 8.45 3.55 13.77
C SER A 112 9.53 2.98 12.85
N VAL A 113 9.69 3.61 11.69
CA VAL A 113 10.81 3.43 10.76
C VAL A 113 11.98 4.30 11.16
#